data_AF-A0A248YHD0-F1
#
_entry.id   AF-A0A248YHD0-F1
#
_cell.length_a   1.000
_cell.length_b   1.000
_cell.length_c   1.000
_cell.angle_alpha   90.00
_cell.angle_beta   90.00
_cell.angle_gamma   90.00
#
_symmetry.space_group_name_H-M   'P 1'
#
loop_
_entity.id
_entity.type
_entity.pdbx_description
1 polymer ?
#
loop_
_entity_poly.entity_id
_entity_poly.type
_entity_poly.pdbx_seq_one_letter_code
_entity_poly.pdbx_strand_id
1 'polypeptide(L)' 'MGRGRAKAKQTKVARELKYHSPNTDLAALQRELGGGGKSDRDFDDDYKDTVDDEDDDLDEDDQDSSWAPRAR' A
#
# COMPACT_ATOMS: atom_id res chain seq x y z
N MET A 1 -9.60 -28.92 17.58
CA MET A 1 -10.49 -27.90 18.21
C MET A 1 -9.85 -26.50 18.34
N GLY A 2 -9.07 -26.00 17.36
CA GLY A 2 -8.32 -24.72 17.53
C GLY A 2 -8.54 -23.62 16.49
N ARG A 3 -9.16 -23.92 15.34
CA ARG A 3 -9.24 -22.98 14.21
C ARG A 3 -10.15 -21.76 14.44
N GLY A 4 -11.26 -21.93 15.17
CA GLY A 4 -12.22 -20.84 15.41
C GLY A 4 -11.64 -19.66 16.20
N ARG A 5 -10.80 -19.95 17.20
CA ARG A 5 -10.13 -18.92 18.01
C ARG A 5 -9.08 -18.16 17.21
N ALA A 6 -8.29 -18.89 16.41
CA ALA A 6 -7.31 -18.28 15.51
C ALA A 6 -8.00 -17.36 14.49
N LYS A 7 -9.07 -17.83 13.83
CA LYS A 7 -9.85 -17.03 12.87
C LYS A 7 -10.44 -15.77 13.51
N ALA A 8 -10.98 -15.88 14.73
CA ALA A 8 -11.51 -14.73 15.44
C ALA A 8 -10.43 -13.69 15.76
N LYS A 9 -9.24 -14.14 16.23
CA LYS A 9 -8.09 -13.25 16.48
C LYS A 9 -7.64 -12.55 15.20
N GLN A 10 -7.49 -13.29 14.10
CA GLN A 10 -7.07 -12.71 12.82
C GLN A 10 -8.09 -11.70 12.28
N THR A 11 -9.39 -11.99 12.40
CA THR A 11 -10.45 -11.05 11.97
C THR A 11 -10.43 -9.77 12.79
N LYS A 12 -10.14 -9.86 14.09
CA LYS A 12 -9.99 -8.68 14.97
C LYS A 12 -8.80 -7.83 14.53
N VAL A 13 -7.62 -8.44 14.38
CA VAL A 13 -6.39 -7.77 13.93
C VAL A 13 -6.58 -7.13 12.56
N ALA A 14 -7.19 -7.85 11.61
CA ALA A 14 -7.45 -7.31 10.27
C ALA A 14 -8.39 -6.10 10.30
N ARG A 15 -9.41 -6.10 11.16
CA ARG A 15 -10.30 -4.94 11.33
C ARG A 15 -9.58 -3.77 11.99
N GLU A 16 -8.77 -4.03 13.00
CA GLU A 16 -7.92 -3.01 13.62
C GLU A 16 -7.03 -2.40 12.54
N LEU A 17 -6.29 -3.19 11.75
CA LEU A 17 -5.45 -2.68 10.67
C LEU A 17 -6.24 -1.91 9.60
N LYS A 18 -7.40 -2.42 9.17
CA LYS A 18 -8.20 -1.79 8.10
C LYS A 18 -8.78 -0.43 8.52
N TYR A 19 -9.20 -0.31 9.77
CA TYR A 19 -9.89 0.88 10.28
C TYR A 19 -9.04 1.70 11.26
N HIS A 20 -7.77 1.34 11.43
CA HIS A 20 -6.82 2.12 12.21
C HIS A 20 -6.44 3.36 11.40
N SER A 21 -6.98 4.50 11.82
CA SER A 21 -6.47 5.79 11.41
C SER A 21 -5.32 6.15 12.36
N PRO A 22 -4.07 6.22 11.87
CA PRO A 22 -2.98 6.72 12.71
C PRO A 22 -3.28 8.16 13.13
N ASN A 23 -2.99 8.48 14.40
CA ASN A 23 -2.99 9.86 14.86
C ASN A 23 -1.70 10.52 14.36
N THR A 24 -1.79 11.22 13.23
CA THR A 24 -0.65 11.96 12.66
C THR A 24 -0.51 13.32 13.34
N ASP A 25 0.70 13.67 13.80
CA ASP A 25 0.99 15.02 14.28
C ASP A 25 1.07 15.99 13.09
N LEU A 26 -0.04 16.68 12.85
CA LEU A 26 -0.17 17.64 11.76
C LEU A 26 0.79 18.83 11.91
N ALA A 27 1.20 19.18 13.14
CA ALA A 27 2.13 20.28 13.39
C ALA A 27 3.57 19.90 13.01
N ALA A 28 3.96 18.64 13.23
CA ALA A 28 5.23 18.10 12.75
C ALA A 28 5.26 18.03 11.22
N LEU A 29 4.20 17.51 10.61
CA LEU A 29 4.08 17.41 9.15
C LEU A 29 4.14 18.79 8.46
N GLN A 30 3.46 19.80 9.02
CA GLN A 30 3.49 21.16 8.49
C GLN A 30 4.89 21.78 8.58
N ARG A 31 5.66 21.48 9.64
CA ARG A 31 7.06 21.95 9.76
C ARG A 31 7.97 21.32 8.71
N GLU A 32 7.79 20.04 8.43
CA GLU A 32 8.56 19.33 7.41
C GLU A 32 8.24 19.85 6.00
N LEU A 33 6.95 20.02 5.69
CA LEU A 33 6.51 20.52 4.39
C LEU A 33 6.83 22.02 4.17
N GLY A 34 6.69 22.84 5.22
CA GLY A 34 6.99 24.28 5.17
C GLY A 34 8.48 24.62 5.27
N GLY A 35 9.31 23.69 5.76
CA GLY A 35 10.76 23.81 5.90
C GLY A 35 11.50 23.21 4.71
N GLY A 36 11.21 23.69 3.50
CA GLY A 36 11.71 23.09 2.25
C GLY A 36 13.23 22.87 2.19
N GLY A 37 13.61 21.70 1.67
CA GLY A 37 14.80 21.63 0.81
C GLY A 37 15.71 20.39 0.83
N LYS A 38 15.33 19.19 1.31
CA LYS A 38 16.31 18.07 1.34
C LYS A 38 15.84 16.63 1.07
N SER A 39 14.60 16.33 0.68
CA SER A 39 14.17 14.91 0.55
C SER A 39 13.85 14.41 -0.86
N ASP A 40 13.88 15.27 -1.88
CA ASP A 40 13.50 14.89 -3.26
C ASP A 40 14.60 14.16 -4.05
N ARG A 41 15.79 13.91 -3.50
CA ARG A 41 16.91 13.33 -4.28
C ARG A 41 17.20 11.86 -4.02
N ASP A 42 16.67 11.28 -2.95
CA ASP A 42 17.04 9.92 -2.54
C ASP A 42 15.91 8.89 -2.73
N PHE A 43 14.68 9.32 -3.03
CA PHE A 43 13.52 8.40 -3.17
C PHE A 43 13.38 7.79 -4.57
N ASP A 44 13.87 8.46 -5.62
CA ASP A 44 13.73 7.98 -7.01
C ASP A 44 14.67 6.82 -7.36
N ASP A 45 15.84 6.72 -6.70
CA ASP A 45 16.83 5.67 -7.02
C ASP A 45 16.42 4.31 -6.42
N ASP A 46 15.83 4.28 -5.23
CA ASP A 46 15.42 3.04 -4.55
C ASP A 46 14.18 2.37 -5.19
N TYR A 47 13.30 3.15 -5.83
CA TYR A 47 12.08 2.60 -6.46
C TYR A 47 12.38 1.93 -7.81
N LYS A 48 13.47 2.33 -8.46
CA LYS A 48 13.81 1.89 -9.81
C LYS A 48 14.39 0.46 -9.86
N ASP A 49 15.07 0.04 -8.79
CA ASP A 49 15.61 -1.31 -8.64
C ASP A 49 14.50 -2.36 -8.48
N THR A 50 13.38 -1.99 -7.84
CA THR A 50 12.30 -2.95 -7.56
C THR A 50 11.38 -3.24 -8.75
N VAL A 51 11.25 -2.30 -9.69
CA VAL A 51 10.32 -2.43 -10.83
C VAL A 51 10.91 -3.17 -12.02
N ASP A 52 12.24 -3.24 -12.14
CA ASP A 52 12.92 -3.91 -13.26
C ASP A 52 12.81 -5.45 -13.18
N ASP A 53 12.75 -6.01 -11.97
CA ASP A 53 12.59 -7.46 -11.74
C ASP A 53 11.12 -7.96 -11.83
N GLU A 54 10.11 -7.06 -11.81
CA GLU A 54 8.68 -7.44 -11.79
C GLU A 54 8.00 -7.41 -13.18
N ASP A 55 8.62 -6.81 -14.19
CA ASP A 55 8.02 -6.62 -15.53
C ASP A 55 8.25 -7.82 -16.49
N ASP A 56 9.26 -8.66 -16.21
CA ASP A 56 9.62 -9.81 -17.07
C ASP A 56 8.70 -11.06 -16.87
N ASP A 57 7.87 -11.08 -15.81
CA ASP A 57 6.96 -12.20 -15.48
C ASP A 57 5.47 -11.93 -15.84
N LEU A 58 5.15 -10.79 -16.46
CA LEU A 58 3.79 -10.47 -16.92
C LEU A 58 3.55 -11.07 -18.31
N ASP A 59 3.43 -12.41 -18.36
CA ASP A 59 2.93 -13.16 -19.51
C ASP A 59 1.56 -12.59 -19.96
N GLU A 60 1.58 -12.02 -21.17
CA GLU A 60 0.58 -11.67 -22.21
C GLU A 60 -0.93 -11.99 -22.09
N ASP A 61 -1.46 -12.60 -21.02
CA ASP A 61 -2.81 -13.17 -20.96
C ASP A 61 -3.86 -12.34 -20.17
N ASP A 62 -3.45 -11.25 -19.49
CA ASP A 62 -4.32 -10.46 -18.59
C ASP A 62 -4.71 -9.05 -19.11
N GLN A 63 -4.50 -8.77 -20.40
CA GLN A 63 -4.77 -7.43 -20.96
C GLN A 63 -6.24 -7.17 -21.37
N ASP A 64 -7.13 -8.20 -21.35
CA ASP A 64 -8.51 -8.08 -21.85
C ASP A 64 -9.60 -8.09 -20.74
N SER A 65 -9.22 -8.11 -19.45
CA SER A 65 -10.18 -8.10 -18.33
C SER A 65 -10.19 -6.80 -17.52
N SER A 66 -9.36 -5.82 -17.90
CA SER A 66 -9.40 -4.49 -17.30
C SER A 66 -10.68 -3.76 -17.73
N TRP A 67 -11.61 -3.63 -16.79
CA TRP A 67 -12.70 -2.66 -16.82
C TRP A 67 -13.92 -2.96 -17.72
N ALA A 68 -14.49 -4.16 -17.62
CA ALA A 68 -15.89 -4.35 -18.00
C ALA A 68 -16.81 -4.05 -16.79
N PRO A 69 -17.47 -2.88 -16.70
CA PRO A 69 -18.48 -2.67 -15.67
C PRO A 69 -19.64 -3.63 -15.93
N ARG A 70 -19.98 -4.44 -14.92
CA ARG A 70 -21.13 -5.35 -14.97
C ARG A 70 -22.39 -4.51 -15.14
N ALA A 71 -22.95 -4.49 -16.34
CA ALA A 71 -24.21 -3.80 -16.64
C ALA A 71 -25.33 -4.36 -15.74
N ARG A 72 -26.10 -3.44 -15.13
CA ARG A 72 -27.16 -3.74 -14.17
C ARG A 72 -28.49 -4.03 -14.85
#